data_AF-M8E9Q3-F1
#
_entry.id   AF-M8E9Q3-F1
#
_cell.length_a   1.000
_cell.length_b   1.000
_cell.length_c   1.000
_cell.angle_alpha   90.00
_cell.angle_beta   90.00
_cell.angle_gamma   90.00
#
_symmetry.space_group_name_H-M   'P 1'
#
loop_
_entity.id
_entity.type
_entity.pdbx_description
1 polymer ?
#
loop_
_entity_poly.entity_id
_entity_poly.type
_entity_poly.pdbx_seq_one_letter_code
_entity_poly.pdbx_strand_id
1 'polypeptide(L)'
;MIPTYQDADIILKLYQQYESERMQEAKKWFSHTIANKEWSYDTFIGRYPRGSEEFARFVTLYGFFEMIGVLHKNGLVHPDLLFDMWYINGFYVPMYPIIAGWRAEGDIHIAENFERLAAAELAWIREHKGEEYVPQVPYKIHA
;
A
#
# COMPACT_ATOMS: atom_id res chain seq x y z
N MET A 1 -21.96 -4.50 -5.42
CA MET A 1 -22.16 -4.70 -6.88
C MET A 1 -21.64 -6.09 -7.20
N ILE A 2 -22.09 -6.74 -8.28
CA ILE A 2 -21.50 -8.04 -8.69
C ILE A 2 -20.29 -7.72 -9.58
N PRO A 3 -19.09 -8.30 -9.32
CA PRO A 3 -17.92 -8.10 -10.17
C PRO A 3 -18.16 -8.50 -11.63
N THR A 4 -17.58 -7.75 -12.56
CA THR A 4 -17.71 -7.96 -14.01
C THR A 4 -16.43 -8.55 -14.63
N TYR A 5 -16.51 -9.00 -15.88
CA TYR A 5 -15.33 -9.40 -16.65
C TYR A 5 -14.32 -8.25 -16.87
N GLN A 6 -14.79 -7.01 -16.91
CA GLN A 6 -13.91 -5.85 -17.01
C GLN A 6 -13.10 -5.67 -15.71
N ASP A 7 -13.73 -5.87 -14.55
CA ASP A 7 -13.03 -5.82 -13.26
C ASP A 7 -11.96 -6.90 -13.17
N ALA A 8 -12.26 -8.11 -13.67
CA ALA A 8 -11.28 -9.20 -13.74
C ALA A 8 -10.08 -8.85 -14.64
N ASP A 9 -10.30 -8.22 -15.81
CA ASP A 9 -9.21 -7.78 -16.70
C ASP A 9 -8.31 -6.73 -16.03
N ILE A 10 -8.88 -5.80 -15.27
CA ILE A 10 -8.12 -4.81 -14.49
C ILE A 10 -7.26 -5.52 -13.45
N ILE A 11 -7.83 -6.46 -12.70
CA ILE A 11 -7.11 -7.22 -11.69
C ILE A 11 -5.96 -8.03 -12.30
N LEU A 12 -6.17 -8.69 -13.45
CA LEU A 12 -5.12 -9.44 -14.14
C LEU A 12 -3.96 -8.54 -14.59
N LYS A 13 -4.25 -7.33 -15.09
CA LYS A 13 -3.21 -6.35 -15.46
C LYS A 13 -2.43 -5.86 -14.25
N LEU A 14 -3.12 -5.57 -13.13
CA LEU A 14 -2.46 -5.19 -11.89
C LEU A 14 -1.59 -6.35 -11.37
N TYR A 15 -2.06 -7.59 -11.46
CA TYR A 15 -1.30 -8.77 -11.06
C TYR A 15 -0.05 -8.97 -11.92
N GLN A 16 -0.13 -8.79 -13.24
CA GLN A 16 1.04 -8.83 -14.13
C GLN A 16 2.10 -7.79 -13.73
N GLN A 17 1.68 -6.57 -13.40
CA GLN A 17 2.60 -5.53 -12.91
C GLN A 17 3.17 -5.89 -11.52
N TYR A 18 2.33 -6.44 -10.64
CA TYR A 18 2.72 -6.89 -9.31
C TYR A 18 3.78 -8.01 -9.35
N GLU A 19 3.74 -8.83 -10.40
CA GLU A 19 4.67 -9.94 -10.62
C GLU A 19 5.88 -9.58 -11.49
N SER A 20 5.99 -8.34 -11.98
CA SER A 20 7.16 -7.88 -12.74
C SER A 20 8.46 -8.04 -11.95
N GLU A 21 9.60 -8.27 -12.63
CA GLU A 21 10.91 -8.47 -11.99
C GLU A 21 11.26 -7.33 -11.02
N ARG A 22 11.08 -6.09 -11.46
CA ARG A 22 11.29 -4.89 -10.63
C ARG A 22 10.43 -4.89 -9.37
N MET A 23 9.17 -5.33 -9.45
CA MET A 23 8.30 -5.43 -8.29
C MET A 23 8.69 -6.60 -7.38
N GLN A 24 9.10 -7.74 -7.93
CA GLN A 24 9.59 -8.87 -7.15
C GLN A 24 10.81 -8.49 -6.31
N GLU A 25 11.76 -7.75 -6.89
CA GLU A 25 12.92 -7.24 -6.15
C GLU A 25 12.51 -6.28 -5.03
N ALA A 26 11.58 -5.37 -5.31
CA ALA A 26 11.06 -4.44 -4.30
C ALA A 26 10.34 -5.17 -3.16
N LYS A 27 9.48 -6.15 -3.45
CA LYS A 27 8.78 -6.98 -2.47
C LYS A 27 9.76 -7.79 -1.62
N LYS A 28 10.73 -8.48 -2.24
CA LYS A 28 11.75 -9.25 -1.52
C LYS A 28 12.58 -8.38 -0.59
N TRP A 29 12.99 -7.20 -1.06
CA TRP A 29 13.70 -6.25 -0.23
C TRP A 29 12.83 -5.71 0.91
N PHE A 30 11.57 -5.38 0.64
CA PHE A 30 10.61 -4.92 1.65
C PHE A 30 10.43 -5.96 2.77
N SER A 31 10.20 -7.23 2.44
CA SER A 31 10.00 -8.28 3.43
C SER A 31 11.22 -8.49 4.35
N HIS A 32 12.44 -8.41 3.81
CA HIS A 32 13.66 -8.58 4.60
C HIS A 32 14.08 -7.32 5.37
N THR A 33 13.71 -6.14 4.88
CA THR A 33 14.27 -4.87 5.35
C THR A 33 13.27 -4.04 6.13
N ILE A 34 12.05 -3.92 5.62
CA ILE A 34 11.03 -3.00 6.14
C ILE A 34 10.03 -3.74 7.01
N ALA A 35 9.41 -4.81 6.52
CA ALA A 35 8.25 -5.45 7.14
C ALA A 35 8.44 -5.90 8.60
N ASN A 36 9.66 -6.29 8.97
CA ASN A 36 9.97 -6.92 10.26
C ASN A 36 10.86 -6.05 11.17
N LYS A 37 10.93 -4.73 10.91
CA LYS A 37 11.78 -3.81 11.67
C LYS A 37 11.03 -2.53 11.97
N GLU A 38 11.37 -1.92 13.10
CA GLU A 38 10.92 -0.57 13.42
C GLU A 38 11.76 0.44 12.63
N TRP A 39 11.08 1.35 11.94
CA TRP A 39 11.70 2.41 11.16
C TRP A 39 11.17 3.77 11.60
N SER A 40 12.01 4.78 11.45
CA SER A 40 11.61 6.18 11.37
C SER A 40 12.08 6.75 10.05
N TYR A 41 11.53 7.88 9.63
CA TYR A 41 12.00 8.57 8.42
C TYR A 41 13.49 8.91 8.49
N ASP A 42 13.99 9.42 9.61
CA ASP A 42 15.40 9.81 9.77
C ASP A 42 16.35 8.61 9.65
N THR A 43 16.02 7.50 10.31
CA THR A 43 16.83 6.28 10.23
C THR A 43 16.76 5.64 8.85
N PHE A 44 15.61 5.75 8.18
CA PHE A 44 15.42 5.29 6.81
C PHE A 44 16.25 6.11 5.82
N ILE A 45 16.13 7.44 5.80
CA ILE A 45 16.87 8.31 4.88
C ILE A 45 18.37 8.34 5.17
N GLY A 46 18.77 8.25 6.44
CA GLY A 46 20.19 8.15 6.80
C GLY A 46 20.85 6.88 6.25
N ARG A 47 20.10 5.78 6.16
CA ARG A 47 20.60 4.50 5.64
C ARG A 47 20.39 4.30 4.14
N TYR A 48 19.25 4.75 3.63
CA TYR A 48 18.80 4.61 2.25
C TYR A 48 18.48 6.00 1.69
N PRO A 49 19.52 6.81 1.39
CA PRO A 49 19.33 8.17 0.93
C PRO A 49 18.57 8.21 -0.41
N ARG A 50 17.92 9.34 -0.69
CA ARG A 50 17.23 9.55 -1.97
C ARG A 50 18.19 9.34 -3.14
N GLY A 51 17.77 8.52 -4.11
CA GLY A 51 18.60 8.10 -5.26
C GLY A 51 19.33 6.78 -5.07
N SER A 52 19.35 6.20 -3.87
CA SER A 52 19.80 4.82 -3.66
C SER A 52 18.83 3.81 -4.30
N GLU A 53 19.33 2.61 -4.59
CA GLU A 53 18.50 1.51 -5.08
C GLU A 53 17.43 1.11 -4.07
N GLU A 54 17.75 1.11 -2.77
CA GLU A 54 16.83 0.78 -1.70
C GLU A 54 15.70 1.80 -1.59
N PHE A 55 16.01 3.09 -1.71
CA PHE A 55 14.99 4.12 -1.81
C PHE A 55 14.11 3.91 -3.05
N ALA A 56 14.70 3.55 -4.20
CA ALA A 56 13.95 3.24 -5.41
C ALA A 56 13.05 2.01 -5.25
N ARG A 57 13.48 0.96 -4.53
CA ARG A 57 12.66 -0.22 -4.19
C ARG A 57 11.47 0.17 -3.30
N PHE A 58 11.70 1.00 -2.28
CA PHE A 58 10.64 1.54 -1.42
C PHE A 58 9.60 2.31 -2.24
N VAL A 59 10.04 3.27 -3.06
CA VAL A 59 9.17 4.09 -3.91
C VAL A 59 8.45 3.25 -4.98
N THR A 60 9.07 2.17 -5.47
CA THR A 60 8.42 1.26 -6.44
C THR A 60 7.20 0.59 -5.83
N LEU A 61 7.33 0.01 -4.63
CA LEU A 61 6.22 -0.67 -3.96
C LEU A 61 5.15 0.32 -3.50
N TYR A 62 5.57 1.43 -2.89
CA TYR A 62 4.74 2.57 -2.55
C TYR A 62 3.90 3.05 -3.74
N GLY A 63 4.54 3.33 -4.88
CA GLY A 63 3.91 3.93 -6.04
C GLY A 63 2.88 3.01 -6.70
N PHE A 64 3.10 1.70 -6.62
CA PHE A 64 2.12 0.72 -7.09
C PHE A 64 0.82 0.79 -6.30
N PHE A 65 0.88 0.81 -4.98
CA PHE A 65 -0.33 0.91 -4.16
C PHE A 65 -0.96 2.31 -4.18
N GLU A 66 -0.15 3.36 -4.32
CA GLU A 66 -0.65 4.72 -4.55
C GLU A 66 -1.51 4.78 -5.82
N MET A 67 -1.04 4.19 -6.92
CA MET A 67 -1.80 4.08 -8.17
C MET A 67 -3.09 3.27 -7.99
N ILE A 68 -3.05 2.12 -7.30
CA ILE A 68 -4.27 1.33 -7.03
C ILE A 68 -5.27 2.15 -6.21
N GLY A 69 -4.80 2.91 -5.22
CA GLY A 69 -5.65 3.81 -4.44
C GLY A 69 -6.37 4.85 -5.30
N VAL A 70 -5.71 5.35 -6.35
CA VAL A 70 -6.34 6.24 -7.34
C VAL A 70 -7.42 5.51 -8.13
N LEU A 71 -7.20 4.28 -8.58
CA LEU A 71 -8.21 3.50 -9.29
C LEU A 71 -9.41 3.21 -8.39
N HIS A 72 -9.15 2.79 -7.15
CA HIS A 72 -10.19 2.44 -6.17
C HIS A 72 -11.06 3.65 -5.82
N LYS A 73 -10.47 4.80 -5.49
CA LYS A 73 -11.25 6.00 -5.11
C LYS A 73 -12.13 6.53 -6.24
N ASN A 74 -11.84 6.18 -7.49
CA ASN A 74 -12.63 6.55 -8.67
C ASN A 74 -13.58 5.42 -9.12
N GLY A 75 -13.71 4.33 -8.36
CA GLY A 75 -14.60 3.21 -8.68
C GLY A 75 -14.17 2.42 -9.92
N LEU A 76 -12.88 2.47 -10.28
CA LEU A 76 -12.34 1.79 -11.46
C LEU A 76 -11.79 0.38 -11.18
N VAL A 77 -11.77 -0.04 -9.91
CA VAL A 77 -11.42 -1.41 -9.53
C VAL A 77 -12.41 -1.90 -8.49
N HIS A 78 -12.94 -3.10 -8.68
CA HIS A 78 -13.94 -3.66 -7.77
C HIS A 78 -13.31 -4.01 -6.41
N PRO A 79 -13.84 -3.51 -5.28
CA PRO A 79 -13.28 -3.74 -3.94
C PRO A 79 -13.16 -5.21 -3.57
N ASP A 80 -14.19 -6.02 -3.82
CA ASP A 80 -14.17 -7.45 -3.44
C ASP A 80 -13.02 -8.20 -4.12
N LEU A 81 -12.84 -8.05 -5.43
CA LEU A 81 -11.73 -8.70 -6.13
C LEU A 81 -10.37 -8.19 -5.63
N LEU A 82 -10.28 -6.91 -5.29
CA LEU A 82 -9.04 -6.29 -4.84
C LEU A 82 -8.63 -6.79 -3.44
N PHE A 83 -9.54 -6.70 -2.47
CA PHE A 83 -9.26 -6.98 -1.06
C PHE A 83 -9.34 -8.47 -0.71
N ASP A 84 -9.99 -9.31 -1.54
CA ASP A 84 -9.83 -10.76 -1.42
C ASP A 84 -8.46 -11.24 -1.91
N MET A 85 -7.85 -10.56 -2.89
CA MET A 85 -6.54 -10.96 -3.41
C MET A 85 -5.35 -10.40 -2.64
N TRP A 86 -5.42 -9.15 -2.19
CA TRP A 86 -4.28 -8.47 -1.56
C TRP A 86 -4.61 -7.94 -0.18
N TYR A 87 -3.69 -8.20 0.76
CA TYR A 87 -3.68 -7.57 2.07
C TYR A 87 -2.87 -6.26 2.04
N ILE A 88 -3.55 -5.13 1.83
CA ILE A 88 -2.98 -3.79 1.64
C ILE A 88 -2.28 -3.31 2.90
N ASN A 89 -2.90 -3.49 4.07
CA ASN A 89 -2.32 -3.12 5.36
C ASN A 89 -1.03 -3.89 5.69
N GLY A 90 -0.82 -5.07 5.09
CA GLY A 90 0.44 -5.81 5.17
C GLY A 90 1.64 -5.04 4.59
N PHE A 91 1.39 -4.07 3.72
CA PHE A 91 2.40 -3.18 3.15
C PHE A 91 2.36 -1.79 3.78
N TYR A 92 1.15 -1.22 3.96
CA TYR A 92 1.02 0.15 4.44
C TYR A 92 1.52 0.32 5.87
N VAL A 93 1.18 -0.60 6.78
CA VAL A 93 1.52 -0.49 8.21
C VAL A 93 3.05 -0.42 8.43
N PRO A 94 3.89 -1.31 7.85
CA PRO A 94 5.34 -1.19 8.01
C PRO A 94 5.95 0.05 7.36
N MET A 95 5.33 0.60 6.30
CA MET A 95 5.81 1.80 5.61
C MET A 95 5.36 3.10 6.30
N TYR A 96 4.28 3.06 7.08
CA TYR A 96 3.65 4.23 7.66
C TYR A 96 4.60 5.13 8.48
N PRO A 97 5.46 4.63 9.38
CA PRO A 97 6.38 5.49 10.13
C PRO A 97 7.34 6.31 9.24
N ILE A 98 7.77 5.72 8.12
CA ILE A 98 8.63 6.38 7.14
C ILE A 98 7.82 7.43 6.36
N ILE A 99 6.62 7.07 5.91
CA ILE A 99 5.70 7.95 5.16
C ILE A 99 5.31 9.16 6.02
N ALA A 100 4.94 8.93 7.29
CA ALA A 100 4.52 9.97 8.21
C ALA A 100 5.65 10.99 8.47
N GLY A 101 6.89 10.51 8.69
CA GLY A 101 8.03 11.40 8.82
C GLY A 101 8.38 12.12 7.51
N TRP A 102 8.22 11.46 6.35
CA TRP A 102 8.40 12.13 5.06
C TRP A 102 7.37 13.25 4.85
N ARG A 103 6.10 13.04 5.22
CA ARG A 103 5.08 14.12 5.17
C ARG A 103 5.45 15.32 6.04
N ALA A 104 6.06 15.08 7.19
CA ALA A 104 6.48 16.13 8.11
C ALA A 104 7.55 17.08 7.52
N GLU A 105 8.25 16.66 6.46
CA GLU A 105 9.20 17.50 5.71
C GLU A 105 8.53 18.57 4.84
N GLY A 106 7.20 18.52 4.65
CA GLY A 106 6.41 19.60 4.04
C GLY A 106 5.51 19.19 2.88
N ASP A 107 5.57 17.94 2.40
CA ASP A 107 4.61 17.43 1.41
C ASP A 107 3.59 16.50 2.08
N ILE A 108 2.43 17.06 2.40
CA ILE A 108 1.35 16.33 3.06
C ILE A 108 0.69 15.25 2.18
N HIS A 109 0.92 15.28 0.86
CA HIS A 109 0.25 14.40 -0.11
C HIS A 109 1.00 13.09 -0.35
N ILE A 110 2.19 12.89 0.22
CA ILE A 110 2.93 11.62 0.12
C ILE A 110 2.03 10.47 0.58
N ALA A 111 1.84 9.43 -0.22
CA ALA A 111 1.02 8.25 0.09
C ALA A 111 -0.47 8.50 0.34
N GLU A 112 -1.03 9.63 -0.07
CA GLU A 112 -2.43 9.94 0.26
C GLU A 112 -3.41 8.87 -0.26
N ASN A 113 -3.18 8.31 -1.44
CA ASN A 113 -4.10 7.33 -2.02
C ASN A 113 -3.80 5.92 -1.55
N PHE A 114 -2.54 5.61 -1.24
CA PHE A 114 -2.19 4.37 -0.56
C PHE A 114 -2.82 4.31 0.85
N GLU A 115 -2.78 5.41 1.62
CA GLU A 115 -3.45 5.49 2.92
C GLU A 115 -4.96 5.30 2.80
N ARG A 116 -5.60 5.98 1.84
CA ARG A 116 -7.03 5.80 1.55
C ARG A 116 -7.36 4.36 1.18
N LEU A 117 -6.51 3.70 0.40
CA LEU A 117 -6.70 2.30 0.03
C LEU A 117 -6.59 1.38 1.25
N ALA A 118 -5.61 1.62 2.12
CA ALA A 118 -5.43 0.86 3.36
C ALA A 118 -6.62 1.06 4.32
N ALA A 119 -7.15 2.28 4.43
CA ALA A 119 -8.37 2.57 5.19
C ALA A 119 -9.61 1.88 4.59
N ALA A 120 -9.74 1.90 3.26
CA ALA A 120 -10.84 1.23 2.56
C ALA A 120 -10.84 -0.29 2.78
N GLU A 121 -9.66 -0.93 2.84
CA GLU A 121 -9.55 -2.34 3.20
C GLU A 121 -10.13 -2.62 4.60
N LEU A 122 -9.83 -1.77 5.60
CA LEU A 122 -10.36 -1.96 6.96
C LEU A 122 -11.89 -1.84 6.99
N ALA A 123 -12.44 -0.88 6.24
CA ALA A 123 -13.89 -0.74 6.08
C ALA A 123 -14.50 -1.96 5.40
N TRP A 124 -13.86 -2.46 4.34
CA TRP A 124 -14.30 -3.66 3.63
C TRP A 124 -14.25 -4.91 4.51
N ILE A 125 -13.18 -5.11 5.29
CA ILE A 125 -13.06 -6.21 6.26
C ILE A 125 -14.18 -6.13 7.30
N ARG A 126 -14.43 -4.95 7.86
CA ARG A 126 -15.52 -4.74 8.83
C ARG A 126 -16.87 -5.16 8.27
N GLU A 127 -17.17 -4.76 7.05
CA GLU A 127 -18.44 -5.04 6.38
C GLU A 127 -18.60 -6.52 6.01
N HIS A 128 -17.55 -7.14 5.46
CA HIS A 128 -17.63 -8.48 4.85
C HIS A 128 -17.24 -9.62 5.79
N LYS A 129 -16.39 -9.34 6.79
CA LYS A 129 -15.82 -10.35 7.70
C LYS A 129 -16.28 -10.14 9.14
N GLY A 130 -16.50 -8.89 9.57
CA GLY A 130 -16.92 -8.52 10.92
C GLY A 130 -15.90 -7.64 11.64
N GLU A 131 -16.34 -6.93 12.69
CA GLU A 131 -15.50 -5.99 13.45
C GLU A 131 -14.29 -6.70 14.11
N GLU A 132 -14.47 -7.93 14.57
CA GLU A 132 -13.45 -8.74 15.23
C GLU A 132 -12.26 -9.08 14.32
N TYR A 133 -12.42 -8.97 13.00
CA TYR A 133 -11.38 -9.22 12.01
C TYR A 133 -10.65 -7.96 11.57
N VAL A 134 -11.10 -6.77 12.00
CA VAL A 134 -10.46 -5.51 11.63
C VAL A 134 -9.14 -5.36 12.41
N PRO A 135 -7.97 -5.33 11.73
CA PRO A 135 -6.70 -5.21 12.42
C PRO A 135 -6.55 -3.83 13.05
N GLN A 136 -5.87 -3.78 14.19
CA GLN A 136 -5.44 -2.52 14.81
C GLN A 136 -4.31 -1.90 14.00
N VAL A 137 -4.41 -0.61 13.69
CA VAL A 137 -3.44 0.09 12.85
C VAL A 137 -2.88 1.35 13.54
N PRO A 138 -1.63 1.75 13.27
CA PRO A 138 -0.97 2.88 13.95
C PRO A 138 -1.29 4.26 13.34
N TYR A 139 -2.09 4.31 12.28
CA TYR A 139 -2.40 5.53 11.53
C TYR A 139 -3.86 5.95 11.71
N LYS A 140 -4.15 7.23 11.47
CA LYS A 140 -5.52 7.75 11.57
C LYS A 140 -6.31 7.33 10.33
N ILE A 141 -7.48 6.76 10.55
CA ILE A 141 -8.45 6.51 9.48
C ILE A 141 -9.15 7.84 9.21
N HIS A 142 -8.84 8.44 8.07
CA HIS A 142 -9.56 9.62 7.59
C HIS A 142 -10.85 9.16 6.91
N ALA A 143 -11.99 9.59 7.47
CA ALA A 143 -13.34 9.31 6.96
C ALA A 143 -13.63 10.07 5.66
#